data_AF-A0A0A2M4B3-F1
#
_entry.id   AF-A0A0A2M4B3-F1
#
_cell.length_a   1.000
_cell.length_b   1.000
_cell.length_c   1.000
_cell.angle_alpha   90.00
_cell.angle_beta   90.00
_cell.angle_gamma   90.00
#
_symmetry.space_group_name_H-M   'P 1'
#
loop_
_entity.id
_entity.type
_entity.pdbx_description
1 polymer ?
#
loop_
_entity_poly.entity_id
_entity_poly.type
_entity_poly.pdbx_seq_one_letter_code
_entity_poly.pdbx_strand_id
1 'polypeptide(L)'
;MKKLLDEYSVKPTQLFKRIFVVYYFAYIPFLILQIILNVTEIIPVNYNDSKIYGIKAVVIMILFSPLVVFLFAVMTWINFNIGCFIMKIFRRLFYA
;
A
#
# COMPACT_ATOMS: atom_id res chain seq x y z
N MET A 1 -2.58 -31.23 2.81
CA MET A 1 -1.72 -30.34 3.64
C MET A 1 -0.37 -30.05 2.95
N LYS A 2 0.40 -31.07 2.54
CA LYS A 2 1.64 -30.91 1.73
C LYS A 2 1.51 -29.96 0.52
N LYS A 3 0.49 -30.17 -0.33
CA LYS A 3 0.22 -29.33 -1.52
C LYS A 3 0.01 -27.84 -1.19
N LEU A 4 -0.70 -27.53 -0.10
CA LEU A 4 -0.92 -26.15 0.34
C LEU A 4 0.40 -25.50 0.81
N LEU A 5 1.20 -26.23 1.59
CA LEU A 5 2.49 -25.75 2.06
C LEU A 5 3.48 -25.49 0.92
N ASP A 6 3.48 -26.36 -0.10
CA ASP A 6 4.30 -26.16 -1.30
C ASP A 6 3.88 -24.91 -2.07
N GLU A 7 2.57 -24.73 -2.30
CA GLU A 7 2.00 -23.61 -3.05
C GLU A 7 2.23 -22.24 -2.38
N TYR A 8 1.93 -22.12 -1.08
CA TYR A 8 2.04 -20.84 -0.35
C TYR A 8 3.45 -20.53 0.18
N SER A 9 4.41 -21.46 0.05
CA SER A 9 5.81 -21.21 0.40
C SER A 9 6.58 -20.39 -0.66
N VAL A 10 6.05 -20.31 -1.89
CA VAL A 10 6.71 -19.64 -3.02
C VAL A 10 6.27 -18.17 -3.10
N LYS A 11 7.25 -17.26 -3.11
CA LYS A 11 7.01 -15.83 -3.26
C LYS A 11 6.73 -15.49 -4.73
N PRO A 12 5.62 -14.82 -5.08
CA PRO A 12 5.37 -14.41 -6.45
C PRO A 12 6.38 -13.33 -6.90
N THR A 13 6.96 -13.49 -8.10
CA THR A 13 8.02 -12.60 -8.64
C THR A 13 7.59 -11.17 -8.88
N GLN A 14 6.28 -10.89 -9.01
CA GLN A 14 5.73 -9.54 -9.22
C GLN A 14 4.77 -9.09 -8.11
N LEU A 15 4.82 -9.72 -6.94
CA LEU A 15 3.89 -9.45 -5.84
C LEU A 15 3.85 -7.96 -5.46
N PHE A 16 5.01 -7.33 -5.28
CA PHE A 16 5.08 -5.92 -4.87
C PHE A 16 4.41 -5.00 -5.88
N LYS A 17 4.69 -5.18 -7.17
CA LYS A 17 4.09 -4.38 -8.25
C LYS A 17 2.56 -4.52 -8.24
N ARG A 18 2.04 -5.73 -8.09
CA ARG A 18 0.59 -5.98 -8.01
C ARG A 18 -0.02 -5.32 -6.79
N ILE A 19 0.59 -5.47 -5.62
CA ILE A 19 0.16 -4.81 -4.38
C ILE A 19 0.11 -3.30 -4.60
N PHE A 20 1.21 -2.70 -5.06
CA PHE A 20 1.30 -1.25 -5.27
C PHE A 20 0.19 -0.72 -6.18
N VAL A 21 -0.02 -1.36 -7.34
CA VAL A 21 -1.07 -0.94 -8.29
C VAL A 21 -2.45 -1.06 -7.67
N VAL A 22 -2.76 -2.17 -6.99
CA VAL A 22 -4.05 -2.37 -6.33
C VAL A 22 -4.30 -1.32 -5.25
N TYR A 23 -3.31 -1.05 -4.39
CA TYR A 23 -3.42 0.00 -3.38
C TYR A 23 -3.56 1.38 -4.00
N TYR A 24 -2.88 1.65 -5.11
CA TYR A 24 -3.01 2.94 -5.81
C TYR A 24 -4.44 3.15 -6.30
N PHE A 25 -5.02 2.16 -6.98
CA PHE A 25 -6.41 2.23 -7.44
C PHE A 25 -7.41 2.30 -6.29
N ALA A 26 -7.17 1.55 -5.21
CA ALA A 26 -8.00 1.61 -4.01
C ALA A 26 -7.91 2.98 -3.30
N TYR A 27 -6.79 3.69 -3.42
CA TYR A 27 -6.57 4.99 -2.82
C TYR A 27 -7.23 6.14 -3.60
N ILE A 28 -7.42 5.99 -4.92
CA ILE A 28 -7.98 7.05 -5.80
C ILE A 28 -9.30 7.64 -5.28
N PRO A 29 -10.32 6.86 -4.87
CA PRO A 29 -11.56 7.43 -4.35
C PRO A 29 -11.36 8.33 -3.12
N PHE A 30 -10.44 7.94 -2.23
CA PHE A 30 -10.09 8.74 -1.05
C PHE A 30 -9.33 10.01 -1.43
N LEU A 31 -8.41 9.91 -2.41
CA LEU A 31 -7.70 11.07 -2.94
C LEU A 31 -8.67 12.08 -3.58
N ILE A 32 -9.64 11.61 -4.37
CA ILE A 32 -10.67 12.47 -4.99
C ILE A 32 -11.52 13.15 -3.92
N LEU A 33 -11.99 12.41 -2.92
CA LEU A 33 -12.74 12.98 -1.81
C LEU A 33 -11.93 14.06 -1.08
N GLN A 34 -10.66 13.78 -0.78
CA GLN A 34 -9.77 14.73 -0.12
C GLN A 34 -9.54 16.00 -0.96
N ILE A 35 -9.41 15.84 -2.28
CA ILE A 35 -9.30 16.98 -3.22
C ILE A 35 -10.54 17.87 -3.14
N ILE A 36 -11.75 17.27 -3.15
CA ILE A 36 -13.00 18.04 -3.02
C ILE A 36 -13.02 18.81 -1.71
N LEU A 37 -12.75 18.14 -0.59
CA LEU A 37 -12.78 18.76 0.75
C LEU A 37 -11.75 19.89 0.89
N ASN A 38 -10.61 19.78 0.21
CA ASN A 38 -9.60 20.82 0.22
C ASN A 38 -9.97 22.02 -0.67
N VAL A 39 -10.53 21.76 -1.85
CA VAL A 39 -10.99 22.82 -2.78
C VAL A 39 -12.17 23.59 -2.19
N THR A 40 -13.02 22.96 -1.38
CA THR A 40 -14.10 23.62 -0.63
C THR A 40 -13.62 24.25 0.68
N GLU A 41 -12.31 24.34 0.90
CA GLU A 41 -11.68 24.95 2.10
C GLU A 41 -12.05 24.30 3.45
N ILE A 42 -12.58 23.07 3.43
CA ILE A 42 -12.99 22.35 4.65
C ILE A 42 -11.77 21.73 5.34
N ILE A 43 -10.91 21.04 4.57
CA ILE A 43 -9.74 20.33 5.11
C ILE A 43 -8.44 20.79 4.42
N PRO A 44 -7.51 21.44 5.14
CA PRO A 44 -6.23 21.84 4.56
C PRO A 44 -5.29 20.66 4.39
N VAL A 45 -4.34 20.82 3.46
CA VAL A 45 -3.11 20.02 3.45
C VAL A 45 -2.09 20.77 4.29
N ASN A 46 -1.53 20.10 5.30
CA ASN A 46 -0.44 20.63 6.09
C ASN A 46 0.87 20.38 5.34
N TYR A 47 1.55 21.46 4.96
CA TYR A 47 2.82 21.39 4.25
C TYR A 47 3.77 22.45 4.82
N ASN A 48 4.90 22.01 5.38
CA ASN A 48 5.90 22.87 6.03
C ASN A 48 5.26 23.88 7.01
N ASP A 49 4.52 23.36 7.98
CA ASP A 49 3.81 24.13 9.03
C ASP A 49 2.74 25.12 8.53
N SER A 50 2.45 25.10 7.23
CA SER A 50 1.43 25.95 6.61
C SER A 50 0.22 25.13 6.18
N LYS A 51 -0.98 25.69 6.40
CA LYS A 51 -2.24 25.13 5.92
C LYS A 51 -2.49 25.60 4.48
N ILE A 52 -2.49 24.67 3.53
CA ILE A 52 -2.67 24.95 2.10
C ILE A 52 -4.04 24.43 1.63
N TYR A 53 -4.74 25.29 0.88
CA TYR A 53 -6.04 25.00 0.28
C TYR A 53 -6.01 25.19 -1.25
N GLY A 54 -7.09 24.77 -1.91
CA GLY A 54 -7.31 24.94 -3.33
C GLY A 54 -6.32 24.16 -4.21
N ILE A 55 -6.09 24.68 -5.42
CA ILE A 55 -5.31 23.99 -6.46
C ILE A 55 -3.89 23.64 -6.02
N LYS A 56 -3.24 24.50 -5.22
CA LYS A 56 -1.89 24.24 -4.69
C LYS A 56 -1.85 22.97 -3.84
N ALA A 57 -2.88 22.74 -3.03
CA ALA A 57 -2.96 21.53 -2.22
C ALA A 57 -3.21 20.28 -3.07
N VAL A 58 -4.00 20.39 -4.15
CA VAL A 58 -4.24 19.31 -5.10
C VAL A 58 -2.92 18.81 -5.71
N VAL A 59 -2.05 19.72 -6.13
CA VAL A 59 -0.72 19.38 -6.66
C VAL A 59 0.10 18.62 -5.62
N ILE A 60 0.12 19.10 -4.36
CA ILE A 60 0.84 18.43 -3.27
C ILE A 60 0.27 17.03 -3.03
N MET A 61 -1.05 16.88 -2.96
CA MET A 61 -1.69 15.58 -2.75
C MET A 61 -1.38 14.58 -3.86
N ILE A 62 -1.41 15.00 -5.13
CA ILE A 62 -1.08 14.13 -6.26
C ILE A 62 0.39 13.69 -6.20
N LEU A 63 1.32 14.60 -5.92
CA LEU A 63 2.75 14.30 -5.82
C LEU A 63 3.08 13.36 -4.66
N PHE A 64 2.38 13.48 -3.52
CA PHE A 64 2.61 12.63 -2.34
C PHE A 64 1.81 11.32 -2.39
N SER A 65 0.77 11.21 -3.22
CA SER A 65 -0.05 9.99 -3.32
C SER A 65 0.75 8.70 -3.59
N PRO A 66 1.78 8.68 -4.47
CA PRO A 66 2.57 7.47 -4.70
C PRO A 66 3.37 7.07 -3.46
N LEU A 67 3.81 8.05 -2.66
CA LEU A 67 4.57 7.79 -1.43
C LEU A 67 3.66 7.17 -0.34
N VAL A 68 2.44 7.69 -0.17
CA VAL A 68 1.45 7.11 0.75
C VAL A 68 1.14 5.67 0.35
N VAL A 69 0.83 5.44 -0.93
CA VAL A 69 0.55 4.10 -1.46
C VAL A 69 1.76 3.18 -1.33
N PHE A 70 2.97 3.69 -1.57
CA PHE A 70 4.21 2.94 -1.42
C PHE A 70 4.40 2.43 0.00
N LEU A 71 4.14 3.25 1.03
CA LEU A 71 4.23 2.83 2.43
C LEU A 71 3.30 1.66 2.73
N PHE A 72 2.02 1.75 2.34
CA PHE A 72 1.08 0.64 2.51
C PHE A 72 1.52 -0.61 1.73
N ALA A 73 1.99 -0.44 0.50
CA ALA A 73 2.46 -1.55 -0.32
C ALA A 73 3.66 -2.26 0.30
N VAL A 74 4.62 -1.51 0.87
CA VAL A 74 5.79 -2.06 1.57
C VAL A 74 5.36 -2.83 2.81
N MET A 75 4.49 -2.26 3.66
CA MET A 75 3.99 -2.94 4.86
C MET A 75 3.30 -4.26 4.50
N THR A 76 2.40 -4.25 3.52
CA THR A 76 1.70 -5.46 3.07
C THR A 76 2.65 -6.48 2.46
N TRP A 77 3.63 -6.04 1.68
CA TRP A 77 4.64 -6.94 1.09
C TRP A 77 5.53 -7.59 2.15
N ILE A 78 5.94 -6.86 3.19
CA ILE A 78 6.68 -7.41 4.34
C ILE A 78 5.84 -8.47 5.04
N ASN A 79 4.58 -8.16 5.35
CA ASN A 79 3.66 -9.12 5.99
C ASN A 79 3.49 -10.41 5.17
N PHE A 80 3.36 -10.29 3.85
CA PHE A 80 3.28 -11.46 2.97
C PHE A 80 4.57 -12.29 3.00
N ASN A 81 5.73 -11.64 2.99
CA ASN A 81 7.02 -12.33 3.08
C ASN A 81 7.19 -13.07 4.40
N ILE A 82 6.73 -12.48 5.51
CA ILE A 82 6.71 -13.14 6.82
C ILE A 82 5.81 -14.37 6.77
N GLY A 83 4.62 -14.26 6.18
CA GLY A 83 3.71 -15.41 5.96
C GLY A 83 4.37 -16.54 5.15
N CYS A 84 4.98 -16.22 4.01
CA CYS A 84 5.71 -17.22 3.21
C CYS A 84 6.88 -17.85 3.98
N PHE A 85 7.60 -17.07 4.79
CA PHE A 85 8.69 -17.58 5.61
C PHE A 85 8.18 -18.56 6.67
N ILE A 86 7.10 -18.22 7.37
CA ILE A 86 6.44 -19.10 8.33
C ILE A 86 6.01 -20.41 7.63
N MET A 87 5.36 -20.34 6.46
CA MET A 87 4.95 -21.53 5.70
C MET A 87 6.13 -22.42 5.29
N LYS A 88 7.29 -21.83 4.97
CA LYS A 88 8.52 -22.61 4.73
C LYS A 88 9.02 -23.34 5.98
N ILE A 89 8.93 -22.72 7.15
CA ILE A 89 9.27 -23.35 8.43
C ILE A 89 8.33 -24.53 8.69
N PHE A 90 7.01 -24.33 8.56
CA PHE A 90 6.03 -25.39 8.70
C PHE A 90 6.29 -26.55 7.73
N ARG A 91 6.59 -26.26 6.46
CA ARG A 91 6.93 -27.30 5.49
C ARG A 91 8.12 -28.15 5.95
N ARG A 92 9.17 -27.51 6.47
CA ARG A 92 10.34 -28.22 7.01
C ARG A 92 10.02 -29.01 8.28
N LEU A 93 9.17 -28.53 9.16
CA LEU A 93 8.84 -29.25 10.40
C LEU A 93 7.95 -30.49 10.15
N PHE A 94 7.00 -30.40 9.21
CA PHE A 94 6.00 -31.45 8.99
C PHE A 94 6.38 -32.43 7.88
N TYR A 95 7.36 -32.09 7.02
CA TYR A 95 7.73 -32.89 5.85
C TYR A 95 9.25 -32.95 5.59
N ALA A 96 10.09 -32.59 6.57
CA ALA A 96 11.50 -32.98 6.56
C ALA A 96 11.66 -34.49 6.73
#